data_AF-G4TXQ2-F1
#
_entry.id   AF-G4TXQ2-F1
#
_cell.length_a   1.000
_cell.length_b   1.000
_cell.length_c   1.000
_cell.angle_alpha   90.00
_cell.angle_beta   90.00
_cell.angle_gamma   90.00
#
_symmetry.space_group_name_H-M   'P 1'
#
loop_
_entity.id
_entity.type
_entity.pdbx_description
1 polymer ?
#
loop_
_entity_poly.entity_id
_entity_poly.type
_entity_poly.pdbx_seq_one_letter_code
_entity_poly.pdbx_strand_id
1 'polypeptide(L)'
;MPRSKIDDLGFLELSPGTDPVVDIVAIHGLDGHREKTWTTDDGILWLRDLLPSNLPNARILSYGYDADTQSKECVSTQTMRRHAEGLAQALSRQRTHAPRRPIIFVAHNIGGIILKWALVICHNQNPESKVRST
;
A
#
# COMPACT_ATOMS: atom_id res chain seq x y z
N MET A 1 6.04 23.74 -13.00
CA MET A 1 5.95 23.76 -11.52
C MET A 1 6.44 22.41 -11.00
N PRO A 2 7.32 22.35 -10.00
CA PRO A 2 7.66 21.07 -9.37
C PRO A 2 6.39 20.47 -8.73
N ARG A 3 6.15 19.17 -8.93
CA ARG A 3 5.05 18.43 -8.28
C ARG A 3 5.22 18.49 -6.76
N SER A 4 4.13 18.71 -6.02
CA SER A 4 4.18 18.71 -4.56
C SER A 4 4.32 17.28 -4.05
N LYS A 5 5.14 17.04 -3.02
CA LYS A 5 5.24 15.72 -2.36
C LYS A 5 3.88 15.21 -1.85
N ILE A 6 2.92 16.10 -1.59
CA ILE A 6 1.57 15.74 -1.12
C ILE A 6 0.76 15.07 -2.23
N ASP A 7 0.98 15.44 -3.49
CA ASP A 7 0.33 14.82 -4.65
C ASP A 7 0.75 13.34 -4.81
N ASP A 8 1.79 12.96 -4.07
CA ASP A 8 2.43 11.67 -4.16
C ASP A 8 2.01 10.65 -3.07
N LEU A 9 1.04 11.01 -2.23
CA LEU A 9 0.52 10.18 -1.15
C LEU A 9 -0.77 9.43 -1.55
N GLY A 10 -1.05 8.33 -0.85
CA GLY A 10 -2.22 7.51 -1.07
C GLY A 10 -2.06 6.50 -2.20
N PHE A 11 -3.18 5.95 -2.67
CA PHE A 11 -3.17 4.93 -3.72
C PHE A 11 -3.04 5.55 -5.11
N LEU A 12 -2.12 5.00 -5.88
CA LEU A 12 -2.06 5.13 -7.33
C LEU A 12 -2.44 3.78 -7.95
N GLU A 13 -3.43 3.80 -8.84
CA GLU A 13 -3.73 2.65 -9.68
C GLU A 13 -2.75 2.61 -10.86
N LEU A 14 -1.92 1.57 -10.90
CA LEU A 14 -0.93 1.37 -11.96
C LEU A 14 -1.52 0.59 -13.13
N SER A 15 -2.42 -0.35 -12.84
CA SER A 15 -3.17 -1.10 -13.86
C SER A 15 -4.54 -1.50 -13.30
N PRO A 16 -5.65 -1.24 -14.03
CA PRO A 16 -6.98 -1.63 -13.58
C PRO A 16 -7.23 -3.14 -13.65
N GLY A 17 -6.49 -3.85 -14.52
CA GLY A 17 -6.79 -5.22 -14.92
C GLY A 17 -8.08 -5.32 -15.76
N THR A 18 -8.27 -6.45 -16.44
CA THR A 18 -9.54 -6.80 -17.11
C THR A 18 -10.32 -7.75 -16.22
N ASP A 19 -11.54 -7.40 -15.83
CA ASP A 19 -12.36 -8.14 -14.85
C ASP A 19 -11.53 -8.65 -13.65
N PRO A 20 -11.01 -7.72 -12.82
CA PRO A 20 -9.99 -8.09 -11.86
C PRO A 20 -10.52 -9.05 -10.79
N VAL A 21 -9.82 -10.17 -10.61
CA VAL A 21 -10.13 -11.22 -9.61
C VAL A 21 -9.24 -11.12 -8.37
N VAL A 22 -8.19 -10.31 -8.41
CA VAL A 22 -7.23 -10.09 -7.32
C VAL A 22 -6.71 -8.66 -7.35
N ASP A 23 -6.46 -8.08 -6.19
CA ASP A 23 -5.73 -6.82 -6.04
C ASP A 23 -4.28 -7.11 -5.65
N ILE A 24 -3.32 -6.52 -6.36
CA ILE A 24 -1.91 -6.47 -5.97
C ILE A 24 -1.65 -5.10 -5.38
N VAL A 25 -1.23 -5.04 -4.12
CA VAL A 25 -0.99 -3.79 -3.39
C VAL A 25 0.48 -3.67 -3.02
N ALA A 26 1.17 -2.74 -3.66
CA ALA A 26 2.57 -2.43 -3.40
C ALA A 26 2.74 -1.33 -2.35
N ILE A 27 3.67 -1.51 -1.41
CA ILE A 27 3.94 -0.58 -0.30
C ILE A 27 5.45 -0.36 -0.20
N HIS A 28 5.89 0.88 -0.43
CA HIS A 28 7.32 1.22 -0.42
C HIS A 28 7.91 1.30 1.00
N GLY A 29 9.25 1.38 1.07
CA GLY A 29 10.00 1.55 2.32
C GLY A 29 10.29 3.01 2.67
N LEU A 30 11.17 3.22 3.67
CA LEU A 30 11.73 4.53 4.02
C LEU A 30 12.43 5.16 2.81
N ASP A 31 12.33 6.50 2.70
CA ASP A 31 12.81 7.28 1.55
C ASP A 31 12.32 6.80 0.18
N GLY A 32 11.30 5.93 0.17
CA GLY A 32 10.70 5.36 -1.02
C GLY A 32 9.64 6.28 -1.64
N HIS A 33 9.15 5.85 -2.79
CA HIS A 33 8.07 6.52 -3.51
C HIS A 33 7.21 5.48 -4.22
N ARG A 34 5.89 5.68 -4.25
CA ARG A 34 4.92 4.69 -4.77
C ARG A 34 5.17 4.24 -6.21
N GLU A 35 5.87 5.02 -7.02
CA GLU A 35 6.34 4.60 -8.36
C GLU A 35 7.82 4.25 -8.36
N LYS A 36 8.69 5.24 -8.07
CA LYS A 36 10.15 5.11 -8.20
C LYS A 36 10.76 3.91 -7.47
N THR A 37 10.21 3.48 -6.33
CA THR A 37 10.70 2.28 -5.63
C THR A 37 10.62 1.01 -6.48
N TRP A 38 9.71 0.98 -7.46
CA TRP A 38 9.45 -0.14 -8.34
C TRP A 38 9.88 0.15 -9.78
N THR A 39 10.62 1.24 -10.00
CA THR A 39 11.15 1.63 -11.29
C THR A 39 12.63 1.29 -11.34
N THR A 40 13.05 0.59 -12.39
CA THR A 40 14.47 0.31 -12.65
C THR A 40 15.21 1.56 -13.15
N ASP A 41 16.54 1.51 -13.19
CA ASP A 41 17.36 2.65 -13.62
C ASP A 41 17.13 3.07 -15.08
N ASP A 42 16.70 2.13 -15.94
CA ASP A 42 16.30 2.36 -17.33
C ASP A 42 14.84 2.85 -17.47
N GLY A 43 14.14 3.09 -16.36
CA GLY A 43 12.82 3.73 -16.32
C GLY A 43 11.63 2.76 -16.40
N ILE A 44 11.85 1.45 -16.31
CA ILE A 44 10.79 0.44 -16.36
C ILE A 44 10.13 0.30 -14.99
N LEU A 45 8.87 0.70 -14.88
CA LEU A 45 8.04 0.46 -13.70
C LEU A 45 7.46 -0.95 -13.79
N TRP A 46 8.17 -1.96 -13.30
CA TRP A 46 7.84 -3.37 -13.59
C TRP A 46 6.42 -3.78 -13.18
N LEU A 47 5.87 -3.17 -12.12
CA LEU A 47 4.48 -3.36 -11.67
C LEU A 47 3.45 -2.92 -12.72
N ARG A 48 3.76 -1.90 -13.53
CA ARG A 48 2.89 -1.37 -14.59
C ARG A 48 3.26 -1.93 -15.95
N ASP A 49 4.55 -1.99 -16.25
CA ASP A 49 5.04 -2.19 -17.61
C ASP A 49 5.22 -3.68 -17.96
N LEU A 50 5.46 -4.54 -16.95
CA LEU A 50 5.74 -5.96 -17.18
C LEU A 50 4.63 -6.85 -16.61
N LEU A 51 4.25 -6.64 -15.36
CA LEU A 51 3.35 -7.52 -14.61
C LEU A 51 1.95 -7.70 -15.26
N PRO A 52 1.29 -6.68 -15.82
CA PRO A 52 -0.04 -6.85 -16.42
C PRO A 52 -0.08 -7.85 -17.59
N SER A 53 1.04 -8.04 -18.30
CA SER A 53 1.11 -8.99 -19.41
C SER A 53 1.01 -10.45 -18.94
N ASN A 54 1.51 -10.74 -17.74
CA ASN A 54 1.47 -12.06 -17.14
C ASN A 54 0.20 -12.27 -16.29
N LEU A 55 -0.35 -11.20 -15.72
CA LEU A 55 -1.52 -11.23 -14.82
C LEU A 55 -2.59 -10.22 -15.28
N PRO A 56 -3.26 -10.46 -16.43
CA PRO A 56 -4.20 -9.50 -17.00
C PRO A 56 -5.44 -9.26 -16.14
N ASN A 57 -5.83 -10.23 -15.30
CA ASN A 57 -6.96 -10.12 -14.37
C ASN A 57 -6.56 -9.63 -12.96
N ALA A 58 -5.38 -9.03 -12.81
CA ALA A 58 -4.96 -8.39 -11.55
C ALA A 58 -5.11 -6.87 -11.65
N ARG A 59 -5.77 -6.27 -10.65
CA ARG A 59 -5.69 -4.83 -10.43
C ARG A 59 -4.43 -4.53 -9.63
N ILE A 60 -3.62 -3.59 -10.08
CA ILE A 60 -2.32 -3.27 -9.47
C ILE A 60 -2.36 -1.85 -8.91
N LEU A 61 -2.13 -1.76 -7.61
CA LEU A 61 -2.16 -0.54 -6.83
C LEU A 61 -0.81 -0.35 -6.15
N SER A 62 -0.35 0.90 -6.06
CA SER A 62 0.81 1.26 -5.25
C SER A 62 0.44 2.35 -4.24
N TYR A 63 0.81 2.15 -2.99
CA TYR A 63 0.48 3.04 -1.89
C TYR A 63 1.68 3.89 -1.49
N GLY A 64 1.47 5.21 -1.52
CA GLY A 64 2.39 6.22 -1.02
C GLY A 64 2.06 6.67 0.40
N TYR A 65 3.06 6.75 1.27
CA TYR A 65 2.97 7.44 2.55
C TYR A 65 4.18 8.36 2.72
N ASP A 66 4.08 9.33 3.64
CA ASP A 66 5.19 10.22 3.93
C ASP A 66 6.32 9.42 4.59
N ALA A 67 7.38 9.17 3.83
CA ALA A 67 8.53 8.36 4.21
C ALA A 67 9.82 9.19 4.31
N ASP A 68 9.71 10.52 4.38
CA ASP A 68 10.86 11.42 4.45
C ASP A 68 11.59 11.28 5.80
N THR A 69 12.81 10.71 5.76
CA THR A 69 13.63 10.44 6.94
C THR A 69 14.30 11.67 7.53
N GLN A 70 14.18 12.84 6.90
CA GLN A 70 14.79 14.08 7.41
C GLN A 70 14.20 14.57 8.74
N SER A 71 13.04 14.06 9.15
CA SER A 71 12.52 14.26 10.49
C SER A 71 12.94 13.12 11.43
N LYS A 72 13.53 13.46 12.59
CA LYS A 72 13.93 12.48 13.63
C LYS A 72 12.77 11.61 14.15
N GLU A 73 11.52 11.98 13.84
CA GLU A 73 10.29 11.29 14.24
C GLU A 73 9.78 10.27 13.20
N CYS A 74 10.38 10.21 12.00
CA CYS A 74 9.90 9.39 10.87
C CYS A 74 9.80 7.88 11.21
N VAL A 75 10.69 7.36 12.05
CA VAL A 75 10.77 5.93 12.38
C VAL A 75 10.17 5.61 13.76
N SER A 76 9.45 6.55 14.38
CA SER A 76 8.80 6.29 15.67
C SER A 76 7.67 5.26 15.54
N THR A 77 7.39 4.53 16.61
CA THR A 77 6.26 3.59 16.68
C THR A 77 4.92 4.29 16.44
N GLN A 78 4.78 5.53 16.89
CA GLN A 78 3.57 6.33 16.69
C GLN A 78 3.41 6.70 15.21
N THR A 79 4.48 7.07 14.53
CA THR A 79 4.49 7.40 13.10
C THR A 79 4.14 6.16 12.26
N MET A 80 4.77 5.02 12.53
CA MET A 80 4.43 3.73 11.90
C MET A 80 2.95 3.37 12.08
N ARG A 81 2.40 3.57 13.28
CA ARG A 81 0.99 3.33 13.55
C ARG A 81 0.08 4.25 12.74
N ARG A 82 0.38 5.56 12.64
CA ARG A 82 -0.40 6.49 11.81
C ARG A 82 -0.38 6.09 10.34
N HIS A 83 0.78 5.70 9.79
CA HIS A 83 0.84 5.20 8.41
C HIS A 83 0.03 3.93 8.21
N ALA A 84 0.03 3.02 9.19
CA ALA A 84 -0.76 1.80 9.16
C ALA A 84 -2.28 2.08 9.21
N GLU A 85 -2.71 3.02 10.07
CA GLU A 85 -4.11 3.47 10.13
C GLU A 85 -4.53 4.13 8.81
N GLY A 86 -3.66 4.97 8.23
CA GLY A 86 -3.87 5.59 6.92
C GLY A 86 -4.01 4.55 5.81
N LEU A 87 -3.12 3.57 5.75
CA LEU A 87 -3.16 2.46 4.79
C LEU A 87 -4.47 1.68 4.91
N ALA A 88 -4.84 1.27 6.14
CA ALA A 88 -6.06 0.50 6.39
C ALA A 88 -7.32 1.27 5.94
N GLN A 89 -7.42 2.55 6.29
CA GLN A 89 -8.56 3.39 5.90
C GLN A 89 -8.61 3.62 4.39
N ALA A 90 -7.47 3.92 3.76
CA ALA A 90 -7.39 4.12 2.32
C ALA A 90 -7.75 2.84 1.55
N LEU A 91 -7.29 1.68 2.02
CA LEU A 91 -7.56 0.40 1.39
C LEU A 91 -9.03 -0.01 1.54
N SER A 92 -9.64 0.30 2.68
CA SER A 92 -11.08 0.11 2.89
C SER A 92 -11.90 0.92 1.88
N ARG A 93 -11.55 2.19 1.65
CA ARG A 93 -12.17 3.04 0.62
C ARG A 93 -11.98 2.50 -0.81
N GLN A 94 -10.78 2.02 -1.13
CA GLN A 94 -10.47 1.45 -2.46
C GLN A 94 -11.22 0.15 -2.78
N ARG A 95 -11.80 -0.50 -1.77
CA ARG A 95 -12.43 -1.81 -1.89
C ARG A 95 -13.93 -1.79 -1.62
N THR A 96 -14.56 -0.61 -1.51
CA THR A 96 -16.01 -0.48 -1.28
C THR A 96 -16.84 -1.26 -2.30
N HIS A 97 -16.44 -1.30 -3.57
CA HIS A 97 -17.14 -2.03 -4.63
C HIS A 97 -16.69 -3.49 -4.80
N ALA A 98 -15.62 -3.92 -4.12
CA ALA A 98 -15.08 -5.28 -4.22
C ALA A 98 -14.48 -5.76 -2.88
N PRO A 99 -15.27 -5.78 -1.78
CA PRO A 99 -14.74 -5.97 -0.42
C PRO A 99 -14.15 -7.36 -0.17
N ARG A 100 -14.50 -8.35 -1.00
CA ARG A 100 -14.03 -9.75 -0.89
C ARG A 100 -12.98 -10.14 -1.93
N ARG A 101 -12.59 -9.23 -2.83
CA ARG A 101 -11.52 -9.52 -3.81
C ARG A 101 -10.22 -9.84 -3.06
N PRO A 102 -9.59 -11.00 -3.25
CA PRO A 102 -8.32 -11.33 -2.59
C PRO A 102 -7.25 -10.25 -2.81
N ILE A 103 -6.35 -10.09 -1.84
CA ILE A 103 -5.24 -9.15 -1.92
C ILE A 103 -3.92 -9.90 -1.83
N ILE A 104 -2.97 -9.57 -2.71
CA ILE A 104 -1.57 -9.94 -2.62
C ILE A 104 -0.79 -8.65 -2.28
N PHE A 105 -0.02 -8.67 -1.19
CA PHE A 105 0.80 -7.53 -0.81
C PHE A 105 2.25 -7.70 -1.29
N VAL A 106 2.82 -6.62 -1.84
CA VAL A 106 4.25 -6.50 -2.14
C VAL A 106 4.79 -5.37 -1.27
N ALA A 107 5.45 -5.70 -0.18
CA ALA A 107 5.89 -4.71 0.80
C ALA A 107 7.42 -4.71 0.93
N HIS A 108 8.03 -3.52 0.79
CA HIS A 108 9.48 -3.35 0.87
C HIS A 108 9.90 -2.72 2.21
N ASN A 109 10.91 -3.31 2.87
CA ASN A 109 11.51 -2.78 4.10
C ASN A 109 10.46 -2.40 5.17
N ILE A 110 10.45 -1.16 5.69
CA ILE A 110 9.50 -0.69 6.71
C ILE A 110 8.04 -0.76 6.23
N GLY A 111 7.80 -0.76 4.92
CA GLY A 111 6.47 -0.96 4.34
C GLY A 111 5.85 -2.28 4.80
N GLY A 112 6.66 -3.32 5.03
CA GLY A 112 6.20 -4.59 5.61
C GLY A 112 5.78 -4.48 7.07
N ILE A 113 6.47 -3.64 7.85
CA ILE A 113 6.11 -3.36 9.24
C ILE A 113 4.81 -2.56 9.31
N ILE A 114 4.67 -1.53 8.48
CA ILE A 114 3.44 -0.74 8.35
C ILE A 114 2.26 -1.64 7.96
N LEU A 115 2.45 -2.53 6.99
CA LEU A 115 1.45 -3.52 6.61
C LEU A 115 1.06 -4.42 7.78
N LYS A 116 2.04 -4.94 8.53
CA LYS A 116 1.77 -5.79 9.70
C LYS A 116 0.92 -5.06 10.75
N TRP A 117 1.26 -3.81 11.05
CA TRP A 117 0.45 -2.97 11.95
C TRP A 117 -0.97 -2.78 11.42
N ALA A 118 -1.14 -2.52 10.12
CA ALA A 118 -2.45 -2.33 9.52
C ALA A 118 -3.31 -3.59 9.67
N LEU A 119 -2.74 -4.77 9.43
CA LEU A 119 -3.43 -6.05 9.63
C LEU A 119 -3.86 -6.26 11.09
N VAL A 120 -3.00 -5.93 12.06
CA VAL A 120 -3.34 -6.00 13.50
C VAL A 120 -4.46 -5.03 13.85
N ILE A 121 -4.40 -3.79 13.35
CA ILE A 121 -5.44 -2.78 13.57
C ILE A 121 -6.78 -3.28 13.02
N CYS A 122 -6.80 -3.75 11.78
CA CYS A 122 -8.01 -4.31 11.15
C CYS A 122 -8.55 -5.51 11.94
N HIS A 123 -7.69 -6.41 12.40
CA HIS A 123 -8.10 -7.56 13.20
C HIS A 123 -8.75 -7.14 14.53
N ASN A 124 -8.17 -6.18 15.24
CA ASN A 124 -8.67 -5.71 16.54
C ASN A 124 -9.96 -4.86 16.43
N GLN A 125 -10.22 -4.30 15.26
CA GLN A 125 -11.46 -3.60 14.95
C GLN A 125 -12.61 -4.56 14.58
N ASN A 126 -12.32 -5.85 14.31
CA ASN A 126 -13.34 -6.85 14.09
C ASN A 126 -14.08 -7.18 15.40
N PRO A 127 -15.40 -6.94 15.52
CA PRO A 127 -16.15 -7.27 16.73
C PRO A 127 -16.04 -8.75 17.14
N GLU A 128 -15.83 -9.67 16.20
CA GLU A 128 -15.65 -11.10 16.52
C GLU A 128 -14.31 -11.43 17.21
N SER A 129 -13.25 -10.64 17.00
CA SER A 129 -11.97 -10.87 17.67
C SER A 129 -12.00 -10.44 19.14
N LYS A 130 -12.88 -9.50 19.49
CA LYS A 130 -13.10 -9.06 20.88
C LYS A 130 -13.77 -10.12 21.74
N VAL A 131 -14.59 -11.00 21.15
CA VAL A 131 -15.34 -12.05 21.87
C VAL A 131 -14.45 -13.24 22.27
N ARG A 132 -13.33 -13.47 21.55
CA ARG A 132 -12.43 -14.60 21.83
C ARG A 132 -11.35 -14.30 22.89
N SER A 133 -11.37 -13.11 23.48
CA SER A 133 -10.34 -12.62 24.41
C SER A 133 -10.80 -12.60 25.88
N THR A 134 -11.96 -13.17 26.18
CA THR A 134 -12.55 -13.35 27.53
C THR A 134 -12.82 -14.81 27.78
#